data_AF-A0A7Y0A7D2-F1
#
_entry.id   AF-A0A7Y0A7D2-F1
#
_cell.length_a   1.000
_cell.length_b   1.000
_cell.length_c   1.000
_cell.angle_alpha   90.00
_cell.angle_beta   90.00
_cell.angle_gamma   90.00
#
_symmetry.space_group_name_H-M   'P 1'
#
loop_
_entity.id
_entity.type
_entity.pdbx_description
1 polymer ?
#
loop_
_entity_poly.entity_id
_entity_poly.type
_entity_poly.pdbx_seq_one_letter_code
_entity_poly.pdbx_strand_id
1 'polypeptide(L)'
;MQELVHHTIQKIQELLQLFNKVQELYLSKSFDFDGQFEAFLHEFLEYLKTKGNTTCESEVLKVMNMISTVKRGFNPVQMEKITTAKRELQWGFSFSAIESIHGLLTEMYGKEQKKLDEAEEILSGLIVSLYQNGFLDEDKVKDLNTIPKIEIFWNSLVNHNTQILGINKKLRLSMISEDIFLVIEKVLLKLI
;
A
#
# COMPACT_ATOMS: atom_id res chain seq x y z
N MET A 1 13.85 1.60 10.45
CA MET A 1 14.18 2.33 9.21
C MET A 1 12.86 2.56 8.51
N GLN A 2 12.50 3.81 8.23
CA GLN A 2 11.25 4.11 7.50
C GLN A 2 11.45 3.62 6.05
N GLU A 3 10.51 2.84 5.55
CA GLU A 3 10.64 2.22 4.23
C GLU A 3 10.10 3.14 3.14
N LEU A 4 10.63 2.97 1.92
CA LEU A 4 10.16 3.70 0.75
C LEU A 4 8.65 3.45 0.53
N VAL A 5 7.87 4.51 0.49
CA VAL A 5 6.41 4.45 0.27
C VAL A 5 6.13 3.84 -1.10
N HIS A 6 6.90 4.21 -2.13
CA HIS A 6 6.77 3.60 -3.47
C HIS A 6 6.98 2.08 -3.44
N HIS A 7 7.99 1.59 -2.71
CA HIS A 7 8.24 0.15 -2.55
C HIS A 7 7.09 -0.54 -1.82
N THR A 8 6.57 0.10 -0.77
CA THR A 8 5.43 -0.43 0.00
C THR A 8 4.18 -0.54 -0.88
N ILE A 9 3.88 0.47 -1.71
CA ILE A 9 2.76 0.44 -2.66
C ILE A 9 2.94 -0.70 -3.66
N GLN A 10 4.13 -0.84 -4.25
CA GLN A 10 4.43 -1.92 -5.19
C GLN A 10 4.19 -3.29 -4.54
N LYS A 11 4.64 -3.49 -3.30
CA LYS A 11 4.44 -4.76 -2.61
C LYS A 11 2.97 -5.05 -2.31
N ILE A 12 2.18 -4.04 -1.96
CA ILE A 12 0.72 -4.19 -1.77
C ILE A 12 0.04 -4.50 -3.11
N GLN A 13 0.47 -3.91 -4.22
CA GLN A 13 -0.05 -4.22 -5.56
C GLN A 13 0.24 -5.68 -5.96
N GLU A 14 1.44 -6.19 -5.68
CA GLU A 14 1.76 -7.61 -5.88
C GLU A 14 0.83 -8.52 -5.10
N LEU A 15 0.60 -8.22 -3.81
CA LEU A 15 -0.32 -8.98 -2.96
C LEU A 15 -1.76 -8.92 -3.50
N LEU A 16 -2.22 -7.75 -3.94
CA LEU A 16 -3.54 -7.60 -4.57
C LEU A 16 -3.66 -8.44 -5.86
N GLN A 17 -2.61 -8.50 -6.68
CA GLN A 17 -2.62 -9.33 -7.89
C GLN A 17 -2.68 -10.83 -7.56
N LEU A 18 -1.92 -11.28 -6.56
CA LEU A 18 -1.98 -12.67 -6.07
C LEU A 18 -3.38 -12.97 -5.51
N PHE A 19 -3.94 -12.04 -4.75
CA PHE A 19 -5.25 -12.19 -4.15
C PHE A 19 -6.39 -12.24 -5.20
N ASN A 20 -6.29 -11.45 -6.27
CA ASN A 20 -7.26 -11.51 -7.38
C ASN A 20 -7.30 -12.90 -8.01
N LYS A 21 -6.15 -13.56 -8.21
CA LYS A 21 -6.11 -14.95 -8.70
C LYS A 21 -6.81 -15.91 -7.74
N VAL A 22 -6.66 -15.72 -6.44
CA VAL A 22 -7.38 -16.51 -5.42
C VAL A 22 -8.89 -16.29 -5.53
N GLN A 23 -9.34 -15.05 -5.74
CA GLN A 23 -10.76 -14.76 -5.97
C GLN A 23 -11.30 -15.41 -7.25
N GLU A 24 -10.53 -15.43 -8.34
CA GLU A 24 -10.92 -16.14 -9.57
C GLU A 24 -11.11 -17.65 -9.32
N LEU A 25 -10.25 -18.26 -8.50
CA LEU A 25 -10.41 -19.65 -8.06
C LEU A 25 -11.66 -19.86 -7.21
N TYR A 26 -11.98 -18.90 -6.34
CA TYR A 26 -13.21 -18.93 -5.56
C TYR A 26 -14.45 -18.89 -6.48
N LEU A 27 -14.48 -17.93 -7.40
CA LEU A 27 -15.59 -17.72 -8.34
C LEU A 27 -15.83 -18.93 -9.24
N SER A 28 -14.75 -19.55 -9.72
CA SER A 28 -14.81 -20.77 -10.54
C SER A 28 -15.11 -22.05 -9.73
N LYS A 29 -15.25 -21.95 -8.40
CA LYS A 29 -15.40 -23.08 -7.49
C LYS A 29 -14.29 -24.13 -7.65
N SER A 30 -13.08 -23.66 -7.95
CA SER A 30 -11.92 -24.51 -8.20
C SER A 30 -11.56 -25.34 -6.97
N PHE A 31 -11.09 -26.57 -7.20
CA PHE A 31 -10.56 -27.43 -6.14
C PHE A 31 -9.27 -26.88 -5.53
N ASP A 32 -8.52 -26.05 -6.28
CA ASP A 32 -7.25 -25.47 -5.83
C ASP A 32 -7.43 -24.25 -4.92
N PHE A 33 -8.65 -23.71 -4.82
CA PHE A 33 -8.95 -22.51 -4.04
C PHE A 33 -8.47 -22.63 -2.59
N ASP A 34 -8.80 -23.72 -1.90
CA ASP A 34 -8.51 -23.87 -0.47
C ASP A 34 -7.01 -23.80 -0.16
N GLY A 35 -6.18 -24.39 -1.03
CA GLY A 35 -4.73 -24.41 -0.87
C GLY A 35 -4.08 -23.07 -1.24
N GLN A 36 -4.52 -22.47 -2.36
CA GLN A 36 -3.99 -21.18 -2.82
C GLN A 36 -4.38 -20.04 -1.87
N PHE A 37 -5.60 -20.07 -1.32
CA PHE A 37 -6.03 -19.07 -0.35
C PHE A 37 -5.24 -19.18 0.96
N GLU A 38 -4.99 -20.39 1.45
CA GLU A 38 -4.19 -20.61 2.65
C GLU A 38 -2.73 -20.16 2.45
N ALA A 39 -2.13 -20.47 1.31
CA ALA A 39 -0.79 -20.00 0.95
C ALA A 39 -0.73 -18.47 0.90
N PHE A 40 -1.72 -17.83 0.26
CA PHE A 40 -1.83 -16.37 0.22
C PHE A 40 -1.94 -15.76 1.63
N LEU A 41 -2.78 -16.31 2.51
CA LEU A 41 -2.95 -15.80 3.88
C LEU A 41 -1.64 -15.88 4.68
N HIS A 42 -0.85 -16.94 4.48
CA HIS A 42 0.46 -17.07 5.11
C HIS A 42 1.47 -16.05 4.58
N GLU A 43 1.55 -15.85 3.27
CA GLU A 43 2.42 -14.82 2.67
C GLU A 43 2.03 -13.41 3.14
N PHE A 44 0.73 -13.11 3.18
CA PHE A 44 0.25 -11.83 3.65
C PHE A 44 0.56 -11.62 5.14
N LEU A 45 0.39 -12.66 5.97
CA LEU A 45 0.74 -12.61 7.39
C LEU A 45 2.24 -12.36 7.61
N GLU A 46 3.09 -13.01 6.83
CA GLU A 46 4.55 -12.81 6.88
C GLU A 46 4.91 -11.36 6.53
N TYR A 47 4.33 -10.83 5.46
CA TYR A 47 4.49 -9.42 5.10
C TYR A 47 4.09 -8.49 6.25
N LEU A 48 2.93 -8.70 6.89
CA LEU A 48 2.48 -7.87 8.01
C LEU A 48 3.43 -7.93 9.22
N LYS A 49 4.02 -9.10 9.50
CA LYS A 49 5.02 -9.28 10.56
C LYS A 49 6.30 -8.49 10.28
N THR A 50 6.79 -8.50 9.04
CA THR A 50 7.98 -7.70 8.66
C THR A 50 7.76 -6.20 8.83
N LYS A 51 6.51 -5.74 8.67
CA LYS A 51 6.10 -4.34 8.86
C LYS A 51 5.76 -3.98 10.32
N GLY A 52 5.65 -4.97 11.21
CA GLY A 52 5.23 -4.76 12.61
C GLY A 52 3.78 -4.29 12.77
N ASN A 53 2.89 -4.59 11.82
CA ASN A 53 1.50 -4.16 11.85
C ASN A 53 0.63 -5.16 12.65
N THR A 54 0.73 -5.09 13.97
CA THR A 54 0.09 -6.05 14.90
C THR A 54 -1.43 -6.09 14.83
N THR A 55 -2.06 -4.96 14.49
CA THR A 55 -3.53 -4.89 14.32
C THR A 55 -3.98 -5.69 13.10
N CYS A 56 -3.41 -5.43 11.93
CA CYS A 56 -3.75 -6.19 10.72
C CYS A 56 -3.33 -7.65 10.85
N GLU A 57 -2.19 -7.93 11.48
CA GLU A 57 -1.75 -9.31 11.78
C GLU A 57 -2.84 -10.09 12.54
N SER A 58 -3.42 -9.47 13.58
CA SER A 58 -4.47 -10.08 14.40
C SER A 58 -5.75 -10.38 13.61
N GLU A 59 -6.16 -9.48 12.71
CA GLU A 59 -7.33 -9.70 11.85
C GLU A 59 -7.08 -10.82 10.84
N VAL A 60 -5.89 -10.91 10.24
CA VAL A 60 -5.54 -12.03 9.35
C VAL A 60 -5.54 -13.35 10.11
N LEU A 61 -4.95 -13.40 11.31
CA LEU A 61 -4.98 -14.60 12.16
C LEU A 61 -6.40 -15.02 12.52
N LYS A 62 -7.29 -14.06 12.81
CA LYS A 62 -8.71 -14.33 13.07
C LYS A 62 -9.39 -14.98 11.86
N VAL A 63 -9.13 -14.46 10.65
CA VAL A 63 -9.62 -15.06 9.40
C VAL A 63 -9.09 -16.49 9.22
N MET A 64 -7.79 -16.71 9.40
CA MET A 64 -7.18 -18.03 9.30
C MET A 64 -7.79 -19.03 10.30
N ASN A 65 -7.98 -18.60 11.56
CA ASN A 65 -8.61 -19.41 12.61
C ASN A 65 -10.05 -19.77 12.27
N MET A 66 -10.82 -18.82 11.73
CA MET A 66 -12.19 -19.05 11.26
C MET A 66 -12.23 -20.12 10.18
N ILE A 67 -11.40 -20.00 9.13
CA ILE A 67 -11.33 -20.98 8.04
C ILE A 67 -10.90 -22.36 8.55
N SER A 68 -9.88 -22.42 9.41
CA SER A 68 -9.41 -23.66 10.02
C SER A 68 -10.51 -24.36 10.84
N THR A 69 -11.30 -23.58 11.58
CA THR A 69 -12.41 -24.11 12.40
C THR A 69 -13.51 -24.73 11.53
N VAL A 70 -13.89 -24.08 10.42
CA VAL A 70 -14.85 -24.67 9.46
C VAL A 70 -14.27 -25.91 8.79
N LYS A 71 -13.00 -25.90 8.37
CA LYS A 71 -12.31 -27.07 7.78
C LYS A 71 -12.32 -28.26 8.74
N ARG A 72 -12.17 -28.03 10.06
CA ARG A 72 -12.31 -29.04 11.12
C ARG A 72 -13.75 -29.54 11.34
N GLY A 73 -14.74 -28.88 10.75
CA GLY A 73 -16.15 -29.27 10.84
C GLY A 73 -16.88 -28.64 12.02
N PHE A 74 -16.44 -27.48 12.51
CA PHE A 74 -17.11 -26.71 13.54
C PHE A 74 -17.56 -25.36 12.99
N ASN A 75 -18.72 -24.87 13.42
CA ASN A 75 -19.16 -23.51 13.10
C ASN A 75 -18.32 -22.52 13.94
N PRO A 76 -17.54 -21.60 13.33
CA PRO A 76 -16.68 -20.65 14.07
C PRO A 76 -17.45 -19.66 14.95
N VAL A 77 -18.74 -19.44 14.68
CA VAL A 77 -19.59 -18.51 15.44
C VAL A 77 -20.27 -19.22 16.60
N GLN A 78 -20.88 -20.38 16.33
CA GLN A 78 -21.65 -21.14 17.33
C GLN A 78 -20.80 -22.16 18.11
N MET A 79 -19.60 -22.50 17.62
CA MET A 79 -18.71 -23.54 18.15
C MET A 79 -19.34 -24.94 18.18
N GLU A 80 -20.38 -25.17 17.38
CA GLU A 80 -21.07 -26.45 17.27
C GLU A 80 -20.52 -27.28 16.11
N LYS A 81 -20.62 -28.61 16.22
CA LYS A 81 -20.23 -29.53 15.15
C LYS A 81 -21.20 -29.39 13.97
N ILE A 82 -20.65 -29.21 12.78
CA ILE A 82 -21.42 -29.13 11.54
C ILE A 82 -21.86 -30.54 11.15
N THR A 83 -23.16 -30.79 11.21
CA THR A 83 -23.78 -32.10 10.93
C THR A 83 -24.16 -32.28 9.46
N THR A 84 -24.52 -31.19 8.78
CA THR A 84 -24.91 -31.16 7.36
C THR A 84 -24.34 -29.92 6.66
N ALA A 85 -24.31 -29.90 5.33
CA ALA A 85 -23.93 -28.74 4.51
C ALA A 85 -22.54 -28.13 4.81
N LYS A 86 -21.58 -28.93 5.33
CA LYS A 86 -20.21 -28.47 5.65
C LYS A 86 -19.54 -27.70 4.51
N ARG A 87 -19.70 -28.17 3.27
CA ARG A 87 -19.10 -27.53 2.10
C ARG A 87 -19.71 -26.16 1.82
N GLU A 88 -21.03 -26.01 1.92
CA GLU A 88 -21.72 -24.73 1.73
C GLU A 88 -21.34 -23.72 2.81
N LEU A 89 -21.28 -24.15 4.07
CA LEU A 89 -20.79 -23.32 5.16
C LEU A 89 -19.32 -22.91 4.94
N GLN A 90 -18.47 -23.83 4.51
CA GLN A 90 -17.07 -23.51 4.15
C GLN A 90 -17.00 -22.45 3.05
N TRP A 91 -17.80 -22.56 1.99
CA TRP A 91 -17.86 -21.54 0.94
C TRP A 91 -18.36 -20.19 1.45
N GLY A 92 -19.34 -20.17 2.34
CA GLY A 92 -19.86 -18.95 2.96
C GLY A 92 -18.84 -18.24 3.86
N PHE A 93 -18.14 -18.99 4.71
CA PHE A 93 -17.05 -18.42 5.52
C PHE A 93 -15.84 -18.01 4.69
N SER A 94 -15.56 -18.73 3.61
CA SER A 94 -14.51 -18.36 2.64
C SER A 94 -14.83 -17.06 1.93
N PHE A 95 -16.10 -16.81 1.57
CA PHE A 95 -16.53 -15.51 1.05
C PHE A 95 -16.29 -14.39 2.07
N SER A 96 -16.76 -14.57 3.30
CA SER A 96 -16.54 -13.58 4.37
C SER A 96 -15.06 -13.30 4.62
N ALA A 97 -14.22 -14.33 4.51
CA ALA A 97 -12.77 -14.20 4.62
C ALA A 97 -12.19 -13.39 3.46
N ILE A 98 -12.58 -13.69 2.23
CA ILE A 98 -12.15 -12.94 1.03
C ILE A 98 -12.53 -11.46 1.17
N GLU A 99 -13.77 -11.14 1.51
CA GLU A 99 -14.23 -9.76 1.70
C GLU A 99 -13.41 -9.02 2.77
N SER A 100 -13.14 -9.68 3.89
CA SER A 100 -12.35 -9.09 4.98
C SER A 100 -10.92 -8.78 4.55
N ILE A 101 -10.27 -9.73 3.85
CA ILE A 101 -8.90 -9.57 3.34
C ILE A 101 -8.84 -8.50 2.24
N HIS A 102 -9.84 -8.46 1.36
CA HIS A 102 -9.96 -7.43 0.34
C HIS A 102 -10.01 -6.03 0.96
N GLY A 103 -10.85 -5.86 1.98
CA GLY A 103 -10.97 -4.61 2.73
C GLY A 103 -9.65 -4.18 3.35
N LEU A 104 -8.94 -5.11 4.01
CA LEU A 104 -7.63 -4.84 4.61
C LEU A 104 -6.59 -4.38 3.58
N LEU A 105 -6.45 -5.12 2.46
CA LEU A 105 -5.49 -4.76 1.40
C LEU A 105 -5.81 -3.40 0.78
N THR A 106 -7.09 -3.14 0.51
CA THR A 106 -7.56 -1.89 -0.11
C THR A 106 -7.34 -0.70 0.83
N GLU A 107 -7.62 -0.86 2.13
CA GLU A 107 -7.37 0.17 3.13
C GLU A 107 -5.87 0.46 3.26
N MET A 108 -5.02 -0.58 3.29
CA MET A 108 -3.57 -0.42 3.33
C MET A 108 -3.04 0.31 2.10
N TYR A 109 -3.50 -0.10 0.90
CA TYR A 109 -3.15 0.57 -0.34
C TYR A 109 -3.56 2.05 -0.32
N GLY A 110 -4.82 2.32 0.04
CA GLY A 110 -5.36 3.68 0.07
C GLY A 110 -4.62 4.59 1.05
N LYS A 111 -4.19 4.07 2.21
CA LYS A 111 -3.38 4.83 3.18
C LYS A 111 -2.03 5.24 2.61
N GLU A 112 -1.32 4.33 1.94
CA GLU A 112 -0.01 4.65 1.36
C GLU A 112 -0.14 5.53 0.12
N GLN A 113 -1.11 5.26 -0.75
CA GLN A 113 -1.39 6.08 -1.92
C GLN A 113 -1.73 7.53 -1.53
N LYS A 114 -2.56 7.72 -0.51
CA LYS A 114 -2.92 9.04 0.00
C LYS A 114 -1.70 9.86 0.44
N LYS A 115 -0.66 9.22 1.02
CA LYS A 115 0.57 9.93 1.38
C LYS A 115 1.29 10.48 0.15
N LEU A 116 1.32 9.71 -0.95
CA LEU A 116 1.91 10.16 -2.21
C LEU A 116 1.08 11.27 -2.84
N ASP A 117 -0.24 11.12 -2.88
CA ASP A 117 -1.14 12.12 -3.47
C ASP A 117 -1.05 13.47 -2.75
N GLU A 118 -1.05 13.46 -1.41
CA GLU A 118 -0.88 14.67 -0.59
C GLU A 118 0.49 15.33 -0.81
N ALA A 119 1.56 14.53 -0.93
CA ALA A 119 2.89 15.07 -1.21
C ALA A 119 2.99 15.65 -2.61
N GLU A 120 2.40 14.98 -3.61
CA GLU A 120 2.36 15.43 -4.99
C GLU A 120 1.59 16.74 -5.12
N GLU A 121 0.45 16.89 -4.43
CA GLU A 121 -0.32 18.14 -4.41
C GLU A 121 0.52 19.30 -3.85
N ILE A 122 1.15 19.10 -2.69
CA ILE A 122 1.99 20.12 -2.03
C ILE A 122 3.17 20.50 -2.92
N LEU A 123 3.87 19.51 -3.46
CA LEU A 123 5.06 19.73 -4.28
C LEU A 123 4.70 20.35 -5.64
N SER A 124 3.59 19.95 -6.26
CA SER A 124 3.08 20.56 -7.49
C SER A 124 2.81 22.04 -7.29
N GLY A 125 2.09 22.41 -6.23
CA GLY A 125 1.84 23.82 -5.91
C GLY A 125 3.11 24.62 -5.68
N LEU A 126 4.11 24.02 -5.00
CA LEU A 126 5.39 24.66 -4.77
C LEU A 126 6.20 24.86 -6.06
N ILE A 127 6.30 23.83 -6.90
CA ILE A 127 7.06 23.90 -8.16
C ILE A 127 6.42 24.92 -9.11
N VAL A 128 5.09 24.95 -9.23
CA VAL A 128 4.39 25.96 -10.04
C VAL A 128 4.69 27.37 -9.53
N SER A 129 4.69 27.58 -8.21
CA SER A 129 5.05 28.87 -7.61
C SER A 129 6.50 29.26 -7.92
N LEU A 130 7.45 28.32 -7.84
CA LEU A 130 8.85 28.56 -8.19
C LEU A 130 9.03 28.92 -9.67
N TYR A 131 8.26 28.29 -10.55
CA TYR A 131 8.24 28.60 -11.98
C TYR A 131 7.67 30.00 -12.25
N GLN A 132 6.52 30.33 -11.67
CA GLN A 132 5.88 31.65 -11.83
C GLN A 132 6.74 32.80 -11.31
N ASN A 133 7.49 32.57 -10.21
CA ASN A 133 8.39 33.55 -9.63
C ASN A 133 9.77 33.61 -10.32
N GLY A 134 9.97 32.85 -11.41
CA GLY A 134 11.21 32.87 -12.20
C GLY A 134 12.42 32.19 -11.53
N PHE A 135 12.21 31.45 -10.43
CA PHE A 135 13.27 30.64 -9.81
C PHE A 135 13.57 29.40 -10.65
N LEU A 136 12.53 28.81 -11.25
CA LEU A 136 12.61 27.75 -12.25
C LEU A 136 12.33 28.32 -13.65
N ASP A 137 13.16 27.95 -14.60
CA ASP A 137 13.01 28.22 -16.03
C ASP A 137 13.05 26.89 -16.81
N GLU A 138 12.65 26.88 -18.08
CA GLU A 138 12.63 25.65 -18.89
C GLU A 138 13.98 24.93 -18.94
N ASP A 139 15.09 25.68 -18.95
CA ASP A 139 16.43 25.12 -19.03
C ASP A 139 16.82 24.40 -17.73
N LYS A 140 16.47 24.97 -16.58
CA LYS A 140 16.64 24.33 -15.27
C LYS A 140 15.74 23.12 -15.10
N VAL A 141 14.48 23.17 -15.57
CA VAL A 141 13.58 22.00 -15.50
C VAL A 141 14.17 20.85 -16.32
N LYS A 142 14.73 21.14 -17.51
CA LYS A 142 15.43 20.14 -18.33
C LYS A 142 16.73 19.65 -17.70
N ASP A 143 17.44 20.48 -16.93
CA ASP A 143 18.64 20.08 -16.22
C ASP A 143 18.35 19.15 -15.02
N LEU A 144 17.18 19.28 -14.38
CA LEU A 144 16.73 18.43 -13.26
C LEU A 144 16.22 17.05 -13.72
N ASN A 145 16.97 16.39 -14.59
CA ASN A 145 16.62 15.11 -15.22
C ASN A 145 17.08 13.87 -14.44
N THR A 146 17.67 14.02 -13.25
CA THR A 146 18.15 12.91 -12.43
C THR A 146 17.94 13.19 -10.94
N ILE A 147 17.69 12.15 -10.14
CA ILE A 147 17.50 12.24 -8.68
C ILE A 147 18.62 12.99 -7.96
N PRO A 148 19.93 12.77 -8.22
CA PRO A 148 21.00 13.51 -7.53
C PRO A 148 20.94 15.02 -7.79
N LYS A 149 20.57 15.44 -9.00
CA LYS A 149 20.42 16.88 -9.31
C LYS A 149 19.21 17.48 -8.59
N ILE A 150 18.10 16.74 -8.56
CA ILE A 150 16.90 17.09 -7.80
C ILE A 150 17.21 17.24 -6.31
N GLU A 151 17.98 16.31 -5.75
CA GLU A 151 18.41 16.36 -4.34
C GLU A 151 19.22 17.64 -4.05
N ILE A 152 20.24 17.94 -4.86
CA ILE A 152 21.08 19.14 -4.67
C ILE A 152 20.21 20.40 -4.73
N PHE A 153 19.34 20.48 -5.73
CA PHE A 153 18.43 21.61 -5.91
C PHE A 153 17.45 21.75 -4.73
N TRP A 154 16.82 20.65 -4.31
CA TRP A 154 15.88 20.64 -3.19
C TRP A 154 16.55 21.06 -1.89
N ASN A 155 17.73 20.52 -1.60
CA ASN A 155 18.49 20.88 -0.40
C ASN A 155 18.91 22.35 -0.42
N SER A 156 19.27 22.90 -1.58
CA SER A 156 19.51 24.33 -1.73
C SER A 156 18.27 25.16 -1.39
N LEU A 157 17.09 24.80 -1.94
CA LEU A 157 15.84 25.50 -1.63
C LEU A 157 15.46 25.43 -0.15
N VAL A 158 15.59 24.26 0.46
CA VAL A 158 15.31 24.02 1.89
C VAL A 158 16.21 24.89 2.78
N ASN A 159 17.48 25.08 2.41
CA ASN A 159 18.43 25.86 3.20
C ASN A 159 18.21 27.38 3.07
N HIS A 160 17.67 27.85 1.95
CA HIS A 160 17.52 29.29 1.68
C HIS A 160 16.09 29.81 1.91
N ASN A 161 15.10 28.94 2.09
CA ASN A 161 13.69 29.33 2.25
C ASN A 161 13.02 28.63 3.45
N THR A 162 12.63 29.43 4.45
CA THR A 162 12.00 28.95 5.69
C THR A 162 10.63 28.30 5.48
N GLN A 163 9.87 28.72 4.46
CA GLN A 163 8.59 28.09 4.11
C GLN A 163 8.82 26.70 3.50
N ILE A 164 9.80 26.58 2.59
CA ILE A 164 10.17 25.29 1.98
C ILE A 164 10.74 24.34 3.03
N LEU A 165 11.52 24.84 4.00
CA LEU A 165 11.96 24.05 5.15
C LEU A 165 10.77 23.51 5.96
N GLY A 166 9.73 24.31 6.18
CA GLY A 166 8.49 23.88 6.84
C GLY A 166 7.77 22.76 6.08
N ILE A 167 7.65 22.90 4.76
CA ILE A 167 7.09 21.88 3.87
C ILE A 167 7.91 20.58 3.92
N ASN A 168 9.24 20.69 3.81
CA ASN A 168 10.13 19.53 3.86
C ASN A 168 10.02 18.77 5.20
N LYS A 169 9.92 19.49 6.32
CA LYS A 169 9.66 18.87 7.63
C LYS A 169 8.32 18.13 7.65
N LYS A 170 7.27 18.73 7.10
CA LYS A 170 5.94 18.10 7.02
C LYS A 170 5.98 16.80 6.19
N LEU A 171 6.61 16.82 5.02
CA LEU A 171 6.75 15.63 4.15
C LEU A 171 7.56 14.53 4.84
N ARG A 172 8.65 14.89 5.54
CA ARG A 172 9.46 13.94 6.30
C ARG A 172 8.76 13.28 7.49
N LEU A 173 7.58 13.75 7.90
CA LEU A 173 6.76 13.04 8.89
C LEU A 173 6.07 11.80 8.29
N SER A 174 5.83 11.77 6.98
CA SER A 174 5.09 10.69 6.32
C SER A 174 5.94 9.83 5.39
N MET A 175 7.06 10.35 4.86
CA MET A 175 7.90 9.66 3.88
C MET A 175 9.39 10.00 4.02
N ILE A 176 10.26 9.16 3.44
CA ILE A 176 11.70 9.40 3.40
C ILE A 176 12.07 10.40 2.30
N SER A 177 13.31 10.89 2.30
CA SER A 177 13.76 11.89 1.32
C SER A 177 13.74 11.37 -0.11
N GLU A 178 14.04 10.08 -0.28
CA GLU A 178 14.07 9.40 -1.56
C GLU A 178 12.67 9.39 -2.21
N ASP A 179 11.61 9.17 -1.42
CA ASP A 179 10.23 9.30 -1.92
C ASP A 179 9.93 10.74 -2.35
N ILE A 180 10.37 11.74 -1.58
CA ILE A 180 10.17 13.15 -1.90
C ILE A 180 10.83 13.47 -3.25
N PHE A 181 12.04 13.00 -3.50
CA PHE A 181 12.75 13.25 -4.74
C PHE A 181 12.06 12.58 -5.95
N LEU A 182 11.56 11.36 -5.79
CA LEU A 182 10.76 10.69 -6.82
C LEU A 182 9.47 11.45 -7.14
N VAL A 183 8.79 11.99 -6.12
CA VAL A 183 7.60 12.82 -6.35
C VAL A 183 7.96 14.12 -7.07
N ILE A 184 9.06 14.78 -6.69
CA ILE A 184 9.52 16.00 -7.39
C ILE A 184 9.84 15.70 -8.86
N GLU A 185 10.56 14.61 -9.14
CA GLU A 185 10.86 14.16 -10.50
C GLU A 185 9.56 13.99 -11.31
N LYS A 186 8.58 13.28 -10.76
CA LYS A 186 7.26 13.09 -11.38
C LYS A 186 6.55 14.42 -11.67
N VAL A 187 6.62 15.38 -10.75
CA VAL A 187 6.01 16.71 -10.92
C VAL A 187 6.72 17.51 -12.02
N LEU A 188 8.06 17.48 -12.05
CA LEU A 188 8.85 18.18 -13.06
C LEU A 188 8.57 17.64 -14.46
N LEU A 189 8.43 16.32 -14.62
CA LEU A 189 8.07 15.68 -15.88
C LEU A 189 6.71 16.12 -16.43
N LYS A 190 5.80 16.63 -15.60
CA LYS A 190 4.50 17.16 -16.04
C LYS A 190 4.58 18.58 -16.59
N LEU A 191 5.69 19.28 -16.36
CA LEU A 191 5.92 20.66 -16.81
C LEU A 191 6.68 20.72 -18.14
N ILE A 192 7.21 19.58 -18.61
CA ILE A 192 7.85 19.38 -19.92
C ILE A 192 6.80 18.83 -20.89
#